data_AF-A0A3M7LGV2-F1
#
_entry.id   AF-A0A3M7LGV2-F1
#
_cell.length_a   1.000
_cell.length_b   1.000
_cell.length_c   1.000
_cell.angle_alpha   90.00
_cell.angle_beta   90.00
_cell.angle_gamma   90.00
#
_symmetry.space_group_name_H-M   'P 1'
#
loop_
_entity.id
_entity.type
_entity.pdbx_description
1 polymer ?
#
loop_
_entity_poly.entity_id
_entity_poly.type
_entity_poly.pdbx_seq_one_letter_code
_entity_poly.pdbx_strand_id
1 'polypeptide(L)'
;MLTYMKNRFESANKYYNHFVSSEVFYNFQNSFLITDGIFEIAGEEECFWFLKIIADAQEYLKNFPLQNWVLGRVVNNEFLIKATDIEGKIIFEKRVLDYKFFFNEFVVCISDSLIMLPSEYKSATRTQLKITANPYYLKYQLVNIDVAKRIV
;
A
#
# COMPACT_ATOMS: atom_id res chain seq x y z
N MET A 1 7.23 26.42 -11.99
CA MET A 1 6.91 25.07 -11.50
C MET A 1 5.41 25.05 -11.27
N LEU A 2 4.62 24.37 -12.10
CA LEU A 2 3.16 24.32 -11.92
C LEU A 2 2.87 23.41 -10.74
N THR A 3 2.40 23.97 -9.63
CA THR A 3 1.94 23.21 -8.47
C THR A 3 0.65 22.51 -8.88
N TYR A 4 0.71 21.20 -9.17
CA TYR A 4 -0.49 20.42 -9.44
C TYR A 4 -1.32 20.40 -8.14
N MET A 5 -2.46 21.07 -8.13
CA MET A 5 -3.30 21.14 -6.92
C MET A 5 -3.95 19.78 -6.70
N LYS A 6 -3.86 19.23 -5.47
CA LYS A 6 -4.54 18.00 -5.10
C LYS A 6 -6.05 18.15 -5.32
N ASN A 7 -6.64 17.23 -6.09
CA ASN A 7 -8.08 17.15 -6.30
C ASN A 7 -8.65 15.94 -5.56
N ARG A 8 -9.53 16.17 -4.57
CA ARG A 8 -10.10 15.10 -3.75
C ARG A 8 -10.88 14.06 -4.56
N PHE A 9 -11.41 14.44 -5.72
CA PHE A 9 -12.20 13.54 -6.57
C PHE A 9 -11.33 12.64 -7.46
N GLU A 10 -10.02 12.86 -7.48
CA GLU A 10 -9.08 11.98 -8.16
C GLU A 10 -8.62 10.84 -7.24
N SER A 11 -8.03 9.80 -7.85
CA SER A 11 -7.36 8.72 -7.14
C SER A 11 -5.98 9.17 -6.67
N ALA A 12 -5.57 8.77 -5.47
CA ALA A 12 -4.21 9.01 -4.98
C ALA A 12 -3.18 8.43 -5.96
N ASN A 13 -3.45 7.29 -6.58
CA ASN A 13 -2.56 6.70 -7.58
C ASN A 13 -2.33 7.60 -8.79
N LYS A 14 -3.32 8.43 -9.16
CA LYS A 14 -3.19 9.39 -10.26
C LYS A 14 -2.32 10.58 -9.87
N TYR A 15 -2.50 11.10 -8.66
CA TYR A 15 -1.71 12.22 -8.14
C TYR A 15 -0.25 11.84 -7.87
N TYR A 16 -0.03 10.64 -7.32
CA TYR A 16 1.28 10.08 -6.98
C TYR A 16 1.86 9.18 -8.10
N ASN A 17 1.51 9.45 -9.37
CA ASN A 17 1.88 8.59 -10.50
C ASN A 17 3.39 8.63 -10.86
N HIS A 18 4.18 9.46 -10.21
CA HIS A 18 5.63 9.55 -10.41
C HIS A 18 6.37 8.36 -9.77
N PHE A 19 5.73 7.66 -8.83
CA PHE A 19 6.24 6.38 -8.31
C PHE A 19 5.95 5.25 -9.31
N VAL A 20 6.95 4.93 -10.12
CA VAL A 20 6.87 3.91 -11.18
C VAL A 20 7.83 2.74 -10.98
N SER A 21 8.82 2.92 -10.11
CA SER A 21 9.81 1.91 -9.79
C SER A 21 10.26 2.06 -8.36
N SER A 22 10.38 0.95 -7.64
CA SER A 22 10.88 0.95 -6.27
C SER A 22 12.13 0.08 -6.15
N GLU A 23 13.20 0.68 -5.64
CA GLU A 23 14.42 0.00 -5.23
C GLU A 23 14.63 0.08 -3.70
N VAL A 24 13.72 0.74 -3.00
CA VAL A 24 13.81 0.95 -1.55
C VAL A 24 12.58 0.35 -0.90
N PHE A 25 12.81 -0.45 0.14
CA PHE A 25 11.74 -1.12 0.88
C PHE A 25 11.83 -0.76 2.35
N TYR A 26 10.66 -0.57 2.95
CA TYR A 26 10.54 -0.24 4.35
C TYR A 26 9.88 -1.41 5.07
N ASN A 27 10.42 -1.76 6.24
CA ASN A 27 9.77 -2.71 7.13
C ASN A 27 8.45 -2.11 7.63
N PHE A 28 7.38 -2.84 7.40
CA PHE A 28 6.05 -2.59 7.93
C PHE A 28 5.64 -3.77 8.83
N GLN A 29 4.59 -3.58 9.63
CA GLN A 29 4.15 -4.55 10.64
C GLN A 29 4.03 -5.98 10.10
N ASN A 30 4.20 -6.98 10.96
CA ASN A 30 4.03 -8.40 10.64
C ASN A 30 4.91 -8.91 9.47
N SER A 31 6.14 -8.41 9.38
CA SER A 31 7.10 -8.77 8.32
C SER A 31 6.69 -8.34 6.91
N PHE A 32 5.74 -7.41 6.78
CA PHE A 32 5.43 -6.79 5.51
C PHE A 32 6.54 -5.83 5.09
N LEU A 33 6.77 -5.75 3.79
CA LEU A 33 7.55 -4.71 3.17
C LEU A 33 6.59 -3.76 2.44
N ILE A 34 6.90 -2.47 2.45
CA ILE A 34 6.20 -1.46 1.65
C ILE A 34 7.22 -0.77 0.74
N THR A 35 6.81 -0.40 -0.47
CA THR A 35 7.60 0.43 -1.38
C THR A 35 7.67 1.89 -0.90
N ASP A 36 8.60 2.65 -1.46
CA ASP A 36 8.72 4.10 -1.26
C ASP A 36 7.43 4.85 -1.61
N GLY A 37 6.76 4.52 -2.73
CA GLY A 37 5.49 5.14 -3.09
C GLY A 37 4.40 4.90 -2.03
N ILE A 38 4.31 3.69 -1.48
CA ILE A 38 3.38 3.39 -0.39
C ILE A 38 3.75 4.15 0.89
N PHE A 39 5.04 4.17 1.26
CA PHE A 39 5.51 4.86 2.45
C PHE A 39 5.22 6.37 2.39
N GLU A 40 5.50 7.01 1.25
CA GLU A 40 5.28 8.44 1.04
C GLU A 40 3.79 8.78 1.11
N ILE A 41 2.94 8.05 0.37
CA ILE A 41 1.49 8.31 0.37
C ILE A 41 0.91 8.10 1.77
N ALA A 42 1.30 7.02 2.46
CA ALA A 42 0.80 6.76 3.81
C ALA A 42 1.22 7.83 4.83
N GLY A 43 2.39 8.44 4.66
CA GLY A 43 2.84 9.57 5.46
C GLY A 43 2.10 10.87 5.15
N GLU A 44 2.08 11.25 3.87
CA GLU A 44 1.49 12.51 3.39
C GLU A 44 -0.03 12.56 3.54
N GLU A 45 -0.71 11.41 3.42
CA GLU A 45 -2.16 11.29 3.50
C GLU A 45 -2.65 10.80 4.86
N GLU A 46 -1.75 10.67 5.85
CA GLU A 46 -2.02 10.15 7.20
C GLU A 46 -2.77 8.80 7.17
N CYS A 47 -2.47 7.94 6.19
CA CYS A 47 -3.24 6.71 5.92
C CYS A 47 -2.55 5.39 6.26
N PHE A 48 -1.58 5.40 7.17
CA PHE A 48 -0.99 4.15 7.71
C PHE A 48 -2.03 3.20 8.32
N TRP A 49 -3.16 3.73 8.79
CA TRP A 49 -4.29 2.92 9.28
C TRP A 49 -4.84 1.97 8.22
N PHE A 50 -4.81 2.35 6.94
CA PHE A 50 -5.26 1.50 5.84
C PHE A 50 -4.31 0.31 5.66
N LEU A 51 -2.99 0.56 5.69
CA LEU A 51 -1.97 -0.49 5.63
C LEU A 51 -2.04 -1.43 6.83
N LYS A 52 -2.36 -0.91 8.02
CA LYS A 52 -2.59 -1.74 9.21
C LYS A 52 -3.78 -2.68 9.01
N ILE A 53 -4.92 -2.19 8.51
CA ILE A 53 -6.09 -3.04 8.21
C ILE A 53 -5.72 -4.13 7.21
N ILE A 54 -4.93 -3.80 6.19
CA ILE A 54 -4.42 -4.77 5.23
C ILE A 54 -3.62 -5.85 5.96
N ALA A 55 -2.60 -5.47 6.74
CA ALA A 55 -1.71 -6.39 7.44
C ALA A 55 -2.45 -7.29 8.44
N ASP A 56 -3.40 -6.73 9.19
CA ASP A 56 -4.24 -7.49 10.14
C ASP A 56 -5.13 -8.50 9.41
N ALA A 57 -5.66 -8.16 8.22
CA ALA A 57 -6.49 -9.07 7.43
C ALA A 57 -5.72 -10.28 6.87
N GLN A 58 -4.40 -10.22 6.77
CA GLN A 58 -3.58 -11.28 6.18
C GLN A 58 -3.59 -12.57 6.99
N GLU A 59 -3.98 -12.52 8.27
CA GLU A 59 -4.21 -13.73 9.08
C GLU A 59 -5.24 -14.67 8.44
N TYR A 60 -6.23 -14.11 7.73
CA TYR A 60 -7.35 -14.84 7.11
C TYR A 60 -7.20 -14.99 5.59
N LEU A 61 -6.29 -14.24 4.98
CA LEU A 61 -6.10 -14.18 3.52
C LEU A 61 -4.84 -14.90 3.02
N LYS A 62 -4.25 -15.78 3.84
CA LYS A 62 -3.00 -16.52 3.53
C LYS A 62 -3.03 -17.32 2.22
N ASN A 63 -4.22 -17.72 1.77
CA ASN A 63 -4.40 -18.48 0.52
C ASN A 63 -4.46 -17.59 -0.73
N PHE A 64 -4.37 -16.27 -0.57
CA PHE A 64 -4.42 -15.30 -1.66
C PHE A 64 -3.11 -14.52 -1.70
N PRO A 65 -2.01 -15.07 -2.25
CA PRO A 65 -0.71 -14.39 -2.26
C PRO A 65 -0.70 -13.12 -3.13
N LEU A 66 -1.63 -13.02 -4.08
CA LEU A 66 -1.83 -11.86 -4.95
C LEU A 66 -3.20 -11.23 -4.66
N GLN A 67 -3.19 -9.96 -4.28
CA GLN A 67 -4.40 -9.24 -3.89
C GLN A 67 -4.37 -7.81 -4.43
N ASN A 68 -5.52 -7.29 -4.84
CA ASN A 68 -5.73 -5.88 -5.11
C ASN A 68 -6.64 -5.28 -4.06
N TRP A 69 -6.21 -4.21 -3.42
CA TRP A 69 -6.94 -3.52 -2.37
C TRP A 69 -7.35 -2.13 -2.81
N VAL A 70 -8.61 -1.79 -2.58
CA VAL A 70 -9.19 -0.49 -2.90
C VAL A 70 -9.74 0.13 -1.62
N LEU A 71 -9.27 1.33 -1.30
CA LEU A 71 -9.85 2.23 -0.33
C LEU A 71 -10.71 3.25 -1.09
N GLY A 72 -12.03 3.12 -1.00
CA GLY A 72 -12.97 4.04 -1.65
C GLY A 72 -13.72 4.90 -0.63
N ARG A 73 -13.80 6.21 -0.84
CA ARG A 73 -14.63 7.10 -0.01
C ARG A 73 -16.10 6.90 -0.36
N VAL A 74 -16.92 6.70 0.66
CA VAL A 74 -18.38 6.66 0.51
C VAL A 74 -18.95 8.06 0.65
N VAL A 75 -18.70 8.71 1.80
CA VAL A 75 -19.10 10.09 2.09
C VAL A 75 -18.25 10.63 3.23
N ASN A 76 -17.86 11.91 3.17
CA ASN A 76 -17.03 12.54 4.23
C ASN A 76 -15.87 11.61 4.64
N ASN A 77 -15.69 11.30 5.92
CA ASN A 77 -14.63 10.41 6.42
C ASN A 77 -15.07 8.94 6.56
N GLU A 78 -16.07 8.53 5.79
CA GLU A 78 -16.49 7.13 5.67
C GLU A 78 -15.85 6.49 4.44
N PHE A 79 -15.26 5.31 4.63
CA PHE A 79 -14.60 4.57 3.57
C PHE A 79 -15.04 3.11 3.53
N LEU A 80 -15.00 2.57 2.32
CA LEU A 80 -15.18 1.16 2.01
C LEU A 80 -13.85 0.60 1.51
N ILE A 81 -13.34 -0.37 2.26
CA ILE A 81 -12.14 -1.13 1.90
C ILE A 81 -12.60 -2.43 1.26
N LYS A 82 -12.04 -2.75 0.08
CA LYS A 82 -12.27 -4.01 -0.61
C LYS A 82 -10.94 -4.64 -0.99
N ALA A 83 -10.84 -5.96 -0.85
CA ALA A 83 -9.76 -6.73 -1.47
C ALA A 83 -10.35 -7.71 -2.48
N THR A 84 -9.68 -7.84 -3.63
CA THR A 84 -9.99 -8.85 -4.64
C THR A 84 -8.80 -9.76 -4.91
N ASP A 85 -9.06 -11.00 -5.27
CA ASP A 85 -8.05 -11.91 -5.81
C ASP A 85 -7.73 -11.58 -7.29
N ILE A 86 -6.92 -12.45 -7.93
CA ILE A 86 -6.53 -12.33 -9.34
C ILE A 86 -7.69 -12.49 -10.32
N GLU A 87 -8.78 -13.12 -9.91
CA GLU A 87 -10.00 -13.30 -10.71
C GLU A 87 -10.99 -12.14 -10.51
N GLY A 88 -10.66 -11.19 -9.63
CA GLY A 88 -11.52 -10.07 -9.29
C GLY A 88 -12.61 -10.42 -8.28
N LYS A 89 -12.57 -11.61 -7.67
CA LYS A 89 -13.52 -11.99 -6.63
C LYS A 89 -13.21 -11.24 -5.34
N ILE A 90 -14.23 -10.66 -4.72
CA ILE A 90 -14.10 -10.01 -3.41
C ILE A 90 -13.77 -11.06 -2.35
N ILE A 91 -12.62 -10.91 -1.70
CA ILE A 91 -12.12 -11.78 -0.62
C ILE A 91 -12.12 -11.09 0.73
N PHE A 92 -12.26 -9.75 0.75
CA PHE A 92 -12.40 -8.95 1.96
C PHE A 92 -13.22 -7.70 1.67
N GLU A 93 -14.08 -7.31 2.59
CA GLU A 93 -14.79 -6.05 2.54
C GLU A 93 -14.98 -5.51 3.97
N LYS A 94 -14.69 -4.22 4.19
CA LYS A 94 -14.87 -3.57 5.48
C LYS A 94 -15.20 -2.10 5.31
N ARG A 95 -16.22 -1.64 6.03
CA ARG A 95 -16.55 -0.21 6.16
C ARG A 95 -15.87 0.36 7.39
N VAL A 96 -15.33 1.56 7.27
CA VAL A 96 -14.64 2.28 8.35
C VAL A 96 -15.09 3.74 8.41
N LEU A 97 -15.09 4.30 9.62
CA LEU A 97 -15.57 5.65 9.93
C LEU A 97 -14.45 6.46 10.59
N ASP A 98 -14.54 7.78 10.45
CA ASP A 98 -13.71 8.77 11.15
C ASP A 98 -12.20 8.65 10.90
N TYR A 99 -11.80 8.10 9.75
CA TYR A 99 -10.41 8.06 9.33
C TYR A 99 -10.03 9.26 8.45
N LYS A 100 -8.77 9.67 8.53
CA LYS A 100 -8.20 10.70 7.66
C LYS A 100 -7.65 10.08 6.38
N PHE A 101 -8.00 10.71 5.27
CA PHE A 101 -7.44 10.48 3.94
C PHE A 101 -7.98 11.60 3.04
N PHE A 102 -7.22 12.17 2.11
CA PHE A 102 -7.72 13.28 1.29
C PHE A 102 -8.51 12.82 0.05
N PHE A 103 -8.01 11.81 -0.66
CA PHE A 103 -8.55 11.38 -1.95
C PHE A 103 -9.81 10.53 -1.83
N ASN A 104 -10.54 10.36 -2.92
CA ASN A 104 -11.70 9.47 -2.95
C ASN A 104 -11.32 8.02 -3.17
N GLU A 105 -10.12 7.75 -3.69
CA GLU A 105 -9.68 6.41 -4.02
C GLU A 105 -8.18 6.25 -3.74
N PHE A 106 -7.82 5.07 -3.24
CA PHE A 106 -6.45 4.58 -3.24
C PHE A 106 -6.43 3.09 -3.51
N VAL A 107 -5.60 2.67 -4.46
CA VAL A 107 -5.41 1.29 -4.87
C VAL A 107 -3.99 0.86 -4.52
N VAL A 108 -3.88 -0.30 -3.87
CA VAL A 108 -2.59 -0.94 -3.57
C VAL A 108 -2.64 -2.41 -3.96
N CYS A 109 -1.50 -2.95 -4.36
CA CYS A 109 -1.34 -4.36 -4.71
C CYS A 109 -0.50 -5.06 -3.65
N ILE A 110 -0.80 -6.34 -3.41
CA ILE A 110 0.00 -7.21 -2.55
C ILE A 110 0.54 -8.36 -3.39
N SER A 111 1.82 -8.66 -3.22
CA SER A 111 2.46 -9.90 -3.66
C SER A 111 3.23 -10.50 -2.49
N ASP A 112 2.76 -11.63 -1.99
CA ASP A 112 3.25 -12.28 -0.77
C ASP A 112 3.23 -11.30 0.42
N SER A 113 4.40 -10.87 0.90
CA SER A 113 4.55 -9.91 2.00
C SER A 113 4.90 -8.50 1.54
N LEU A 114 4.80 -8.19 0.25
CA LEU A 114 5.12 -6.87 -0.31
C LEU A 114 3.85 -6.12 -0.68
N ILE A 115 3.66 -4.93 -0.09
CA ILE A 115 2.60 -3.99 -0.44
C ILE A 115 3.22 -2.89 -1.32
N MET A 116 2.58 -2.62 -2.46
CA MET A 116 3.14 -1.73 -3.48
C MET A 116 2.05 -1.00 -4.26
N LEU A 117 2.41 0.08 -4.95
CA LEU A 117 1.53 0.70 -5.92
C LEU A 117 1.40 -0.19 -7.17
N PRO A 118 0.25 -0.17 -7.86
CA PRO A 118 0.09 -0.87 -9.15
C PRO A 118 1.16 -0.47 -10.18
N SER A 119 1.58 0.80 -10.19
CA SER A 119 2.63 1.33 -11.07
C SER A 119 4.01 0.74 -10.79
N GLU A 120 4.27 0.31 -9.55
CA GLU A 120 5.57 -0.23 -9.12
C GLU A 120 5.68 -1.75 -9.34
N TYR A 121 4.55 -2.44 -9.56
CA TYR A 121 4.44 -3.90 -9.52
C TYR A 121 5.55 -4.64 -10.27
N LYS A 122 5.82 -4.28 -11.53
CA LYS A 122 6.82 -4.97 -12.36
C LYS A 122 8.25 -4.85 -11.79
N SER A 123 8.59 -3.67 -11.27
CA SER A 123 9.92 -3.41 -10.72
C SER A 123 10.09 -4.07 -9.36
N ALA A 124 9.09 -3.92 -8.49
CA ALA A 124 9.16 -4.30 -7.09
C ALA A 124 9.17 -5.83 -6.94
N THR A 125 8.33 -6.55 -7.70
CA THR A 125 8.34 -8.02 -7.74
C THR A 125 9.66 -8.58 -8.27
N ARG A 126 10.27 -7.95 -9.28
CA ARG A 126 11.61 -8.36 -9.78
C ARG A 126 12.68 -8.17 -8.71
N THR A 127 12.63 -7.08 -7.94
CA THR A 127 13.57 -6.85 -6.85
C THR A 127 13.33 -7.81 -5.69
N GLN A 128 12.09 -8.09 -5.34
CA GLN A 128 11.71 -9.11 -4.35
C GLN A 128 12.25 -10.50 -4.72
N LEU A 129 12.17 -10.90 -6.00
CA LEU A 129 12.76 -12.16 -6.47
C LEU A 129 14.29 -12.20 -6.31
N LYS A 130 15.00 -11.09 -6.60
CA LYS A 130 16.45 -10.99 -6.37
C LYS A 130 16.79 -11.12 -4.88
N ILE A 131 15.97 -10.53 -4.02
CA ILE A 131 16.10 -10.60 -2.57
C ILE A 131 15.92 -12.03 -2.07
N THR A 132 14.86 -12.73 -2.50
CA THR A 132 14.63 -14.12 -2.12
C THR A 132 15.76 -15.04 -2.60
N ALA A 133 16.33 -14.75 -3.78
CA ALA A 133 17.50 -15.47 -4.30
C ALA A 133 18.82 -15.12 -3.58
N ASN A 134 18.93 -13.92 -3.00
CA ASN A 134 20.10 -13.48 -2.23
C ASN A 134 19.69 -12.50 -1.10
N PRO A 135 19.54 -12.98 0.15
CA PRO A 135 19.04 -12.17 1.26
C PRO A 135 19.97 -11.00 1.66
N TYR A 136 21.22 -10.97 1.18
CA TYR A 136 22.13 -9.84 1.42
C TYR A 136 21.76 -8.59 0.62
N TYR A 137 20.89 -8.69 -0.39
CA TYR A 137 20.44 -7.54 -1.19
C TYR A 137 19.62 -6.53 -0.37
N LEU A 138 18.79 -7.01 0.58
CA LEU A 138 17.98 -6.17 1.47
C LEU A 138 18.80 -5.33 2.45
N LYS A 139 19.97 -5.82 2.88
CA LYS A 139 20.75 -5.18 3.95
C LYS A 139 21.23 -3.77 3.57
N TYR A 140 21.27 -3.46 2.27
CA TYR A 140 21.69 -2.16 1.74
C TYR A 140 20.53 -1.23 1.33
N GLN A 141 19.28 -1.71 1.37
CA GLN A 141 18.09 -0.97 0.91
C GLN A 141 16.96 -0.89 1.94
N LEU A 142 17.06 -1.63 3.05
CA LEU A 142 16.13 -1.54 4.17
C LEU A 142 16.39 -0.28 5.00
N VAL A 143 15.43 0.64 4.99
CA VAL A 143 15.38 1.70 6.00
C VAL A 143 14.55 1.20 7.17
N ASN A 144 15.19 0.95 8.31
CA ASN A 144 14.50 0.61 9.56
C ASN A 144 13.83 1.86 10.13
N ILE A 145 12.68 2.21 9.59
CA ILE A 145 11.77 3.17 10.21
C ILE A 145 10.76 2.34 10.98
N ASP A 146 10.73 2.50 12.30
CA ASP A 146 9.71 1.90 13.13
C ASP A 146 8.38 2.62 12.88
N VAL A 147 7.68 2.20 11.80
CA VAL A 147 6.40 2.79 11.37
C VAL A 147 5.34 2.67 12.47
N ALA A 148 5.50 1.72 13.42
CA ALA A 148 4.60 1.58 14.56
C ALA A 148 4.50 2.86 15.41
N LYS A 149 5.52 3.72 15.42
CA LYS A 149 5.49 5.02 16.11
C LYS A 149 4.67 6.10 15.40
N ARG A 150 4.29 5.88 14.14
CA ARG A 150 3.49 6.81 13.32
C ARG A 150 2.00 6.43 13.25
N ILE A 151 1.59 5.38 13.96
CA ILE A 151 0.20 4.87 13.98
C ILE A 151 -0.59 5.45 15.19
N VAL A 152 -0.14 6.58 15.76
CA VAL A 152 -0.82 7.24 16.90
C VAL A 152 -1.78 8.31 16.42
#